data_AF-A0A166A2K7-F1
#
_entry.id   AF-A0A166A2K7-F1
#
_cell.length_a   1.000
_cell.length_b   1.000
_cell.length_c   1.000
_cell.angle_alpha   90.00
_cell.angle_beta   90.00
_cell.angle_gamma   90.00
#
_symmetry.space_group_name_H-M   'P 1'
#
loop_
_entity.id
_entity.type
_entity.pdbx_description
1 polymer ?
#
loop_
_entity_poly.entity_id
_entity_poly.type
_entity_poly.pdbx_seq_one_letter_code
_entity_poly.pdbx_strand_id
1 'polypeptide(L)' 'MDEDVKLLFNKSLESLEVLEFDINGGYYDASINRSYYAVFYAARSLLLKRGIEPKKHSEQFINLGWNM' A
#
# COMPACT_ATOMS: atom_id res chain seq x y z
N MET A 1 16.81 0.13 -5.29
CA MET A 1 15.99 -1.10 -5.16
C MET A 1 15.68 -1.44 -3.71
N ASP A 2 16.65 -1.80 -2.86
CA ASP A 2 16.35 -2.08 -1.44
C ASP A 2 15.90 -0.83 -0.66
N GLU A 3 16.43 0.35 -0.99
CA GLU A 3 15.95 1.63 -0.44
C GLU A 3 14.52 1.94 -0.86
N ASP A 4 14.16 1.69 -2.13
CA ASP A 4 12.80 1.90 -2.65
C ASP A 4 11.78 0.95 -2.01
N VAL A 5 12.17 -0.31 -1.76
CA VAL A 5 11.36 -1.28 -1.01
C VAL A 5 11.07 -0.76 0.40
N LYS A 6 12.12 -0.29 1.11
CA LYS A 6 11.97 0.29 2.46
C LYS A 6 11.11 1.54 2.44
N LEU A 7 11.31 2.43 1.47
CA LEU A 7 10.53 3.65 1.33
C LEU A 7 9.03 3.34 1.14
N LEU A 8 8.69 2.41 0.25
CA LEU A 8 7.31 1.99 0.03
C LEU A 8 6.72 1.32 1.27
N PHE A 9 7.49 0.47 1.94
CA PHE A 9 7.02 -0.18 3.17
C PHE A 9 6.77 0.83 4.28
N ASN A 10 7.65 1.81 4.47
CA ASN A 10 7.46 2.88 5.45
C ASN A 10 6.21 3.71 5.15
N LYS A 11 5.95 4.06 3.88
CA LYS A 11 4.71 4.74 3.47
C LYS A 11 3.45 3.94 3.80
N SER A 12 3.52 2.60 3.74
CA SER A 12 2.44 1.74 4.19
C SER A 12 2.20 1.90 5.70
N LEU A 13 3.28 1.89 6.50
CA LEU A 13 3.18 2.03 7.95
C LEU A 13 2.66 3.41 8.36
N GLU A 14 3.18 4.49 7.76
CA GLU A 14 2.69 5.86 7.97
C GLU A 14 1.20 5.97 7.61
N SER A 15 0.75 5.28 6.55
CA SER A 15 -0.67 5.28 6.18
C SER A 15 -1.55 4.57 7.22
N LEU A 16 -1.02 3.56 7.93
CA LEU A 16 -1.71 2.89 9.04
C LEU A 16 -1.77 3.76 10.29
N GLU A 17 -0.70 4.51 10.59
CA GLU A 17 -0.71 5.47 11.70
C GLU A 17 -1.76 6.56 11.50
N VAL A 18 -1.85 7.11 10.27
CA VAL A 18 -2.88 8.11 9.95
C VAL A 18 -4.27 7.49 9.94
N LEU A 19 -4.42 6.25 9.48
CA LEU A 19 -5.68 5.52 9.55
C LEU A 19 -6.20 5.40 10.98
N GLU A 20 -5.32 5.08 11.93
CA GLU A 20 -5.69 4.98 13.35
C GLU A 20 -6.18 6.34 13.88
N PHE A 21 -5.50 7.42 13.52
CA PHE A 21 -5.96 8.78 13.82
C PHE A 21 -7.35 9.08 13.23
N ASP A 22 -7.56 8.75 11.96
CA ASP A 22 -8.83 8.99 11.25
C ASP A 22 -9.99 8.19 11.88
N ILE A 23 -9.77 6.93 12.25
CA ILE A 23 -10.75 6.09 12.94
C ILE A 23 -11.11 6.70 14.29
N ASN A 24 -10.11 7.06 15.09
CA ASN A 24 -10.32 7.64 16.42
C ASN A 24 -11.01 9.02 16.35
N GLY A 25 -10.80 9.76 15.26
CA GLY A 25 -11.47 11.04 14.98
C GLY A 25 -12.87 10.91 14.37
N GLY A 26 -13.33 9.70 14.04
CA GLY A 26 -14.62 9.47 13.38
C GLY A 26 -14.65 9.83 11.88
N TYR A 27 -13.49 10.04 11.27
CA TYR A 27 -13.33 10.36 9.84
C TYR A 27 -13.31 9.08 9.00
N TYR A 28 -14.40 8.32 9.03
CA TYR A 28 -14.43 6.97 8.43
C TYR A 28 -14.14 6.96 6.93
N ASP A 29 -14.65 7.91 6.16
CA ASP A 29 -14.36 7.99 4.71
C ASP A 29 -12.86 8.21 4.43
N ALA A 30 -12.19 9.04 5.24
CA ALA A 30 -10.75 9.24 5.16
C ALA A 30 -9.99 7.96 5.54
N SER A 31 -10.45 7.26 6.60
CA SER A 31 -9.86 5.98 7.02
C SER A 31 -9.97 4.90 5.94
N ILE A 32 -11.08 4.82 5.20
CA ILE A 32 -11.23 3.87 4.09
C ILE A 32 -10.19 4.17 3.01
N ASN A 33 -10.04 5.44 2.63
CA ASN A 33 -9.03 5.83 1.66
C ASN A 33 -7.60 5.49 2.14
N ARG A 34 -7.29 5.74 3.42
CA ARG A 34 -5.99 5.42 4.02
C ARG A 34 -5.70 3.92 4.06
N SER A 35 -6.69 3.09 4.38
CA SER A 35 -6.53 1.62 4.37
C SER A 35 -6.16 1.10 2.98
N TYR A 36 -6.81 1.62 1.94
CA TYR A 36 -6.50 1.27 0.55
C TYR A 36 -5.04 1.58 0.21
N TYR A 37 -4.56 2.77 0.55
CA TYR A 37 -3.19 3.17 0.25
C TYR A 37 -2.15 2.41 1.10
N ALA A 38 -2.45 2.09 2.36
CA ALA A 38 -1.59 1.24 3.17
C ALA A 38 -1.34 -0.11 2.49
N VAL A 39 -2.42 -0.82 2.14
CA VAL A 39 -2.33 -2.12 1.44
C VAL A 39 -1.62 -1.99 0.10
N PHE A 40 -1.94 -0.94 -0.67
CA PHE A 40 -1.30 -0.65 -1.96
C PHE A 40 0.23 -0.50 -1.83
N TYR A 41 0.71 0.27 -0.86
CA TYR A 41 2.14 0.48 -0.67
C TYR A 41 2.86 -0.80 -0.20
N ALA A 42 2.23 -1.58 0.70
CA ALA A 42 2.76 -2.88 1.11
C ALA A 42 2.86 -3.87 -0.06
N ALA A 43 1.79 -3.98 -0.85
CA ALA A 43 1.73 -4.78 -2.07
C ALA A 43 2.85 -4.40 -3.05
N ARG A 44 3.00 -3.10 -3.31
CA ARG A 44 4.02 -2.59 -4.22
C ARG A 44 5.44 -2.83 -3.71
N SER A 45 5.68 -2.67 -2.41
CA SER A 45 6.96 -2.98 -1.76
C SER A 45 7.33 -4.45 -1.93
N LEU A 46 6.35 -5.36 -1.72
CA LEU A 46 6.55 -6.80 -1.89
C LEU A 46 6.88 -7.19 -3.33
N LEU A 47 6.15 -6.64 -4.31
CA LEU A 47 6.42 -6.89 -5.74
C LEU A 47 7.81 -6.38 -6.13
N LEU A 48 8.17 -5.17 -5.69
CA LEU A 48 9.49 -4.60 -5.97
C LEU A 48 10.61 -5.44 -5.34
N LYS A 49 10.41 -5.95 -4.12
CA LYS A 49 11.38 -6.87 -3.48
C LYS A 49 11.57 -8.17 -4.27
N ARG A 50 10.55 -8.60 -5.01
CA ARG A 50 10.59 -9.74 -5.94
C ARG A 50 11.14 -9.39 -7.33
N GLY A 51 11.58 -8.15 -7.55
CA GLY A 51 12.07 -7.67 -8.85
C GLY A 51 10.96 -7.42 -9.88
N ILE A 52 9.70 -7.31 -9.43
CA ILE A 52 8.54 -7.06 -10.30
C ILE A 52 8.15 -5.58 -10.16
N GLU A 53 8.26 -4.85 -11.26
CA GLU A 53 7.84 -3.45 -11.35
C GLU A 53 6.55 -3.31 -12.18
N PRO A 54 5.38 -3.25 -11.53
CA PRO A 54 4.11 -3.05 -12.24
C PRO A 54 4.04 -1.63 -12.79
N LYS A 55 3.73 -1.51 -14.09
CA LYS A 55 3.68 -0.24 -14.82
C LYS A 55 2.32 0.45 -14.66
N LYS A 56 1.27 -0.31 -14.38
CA LYS A 56 -0.09 0.19 -14.12
C LYS A 56 -0.58 -0.16 -12.72
N HIS A 57 -1.50 0.64 -12.20
CA HIS A 57 -2.17 0.37 -10.92
C HIS A 57 -2.85 -1.00 -10.90
N SER A 58 -3.55 -1.37 -11.97
CA SER A 58 -4.25 -2.66 -12.09
C SER A 58 -3.30 -3.87 -12.17
N GLU A 59 -2.09 -3.68 -12.70
CA GLU A 59 -1.10 -4.75 -12.83
C GLU A 59 -0.57 -5.22 -11.48
N GLN A 60 -0.68 -4.42 -10.41
CA GLN A 60 -0.26 -4.85 -9.07
C GLN A 60 -1.09 -6.04 -8.57
N PHE A 61 -2.41 -5.98 -8.75
CA PHE A 61 -3.31 -7.06 -8.31
C PHE A 61 -3.07 -8.35 -9.10
N ILE A 62 -2.90 -8.22 -10.43
CA ILE A 62 -2.58 -9.35 -11.32
C ILE A 62 -1.24 -9.98 -10.92
N ASN A 63 -0.20 -9.18 -10.70
CA ASN A 63 1.13 -9.68 -10.33
C ASN A 63 1.20 -10.28 -8.92
N LEU A 64 0.22 -9.97 -8.05
CA LEU A 64 0.04 -10.62 -6.75
C LEU A 64 -0.72 -11.95 -6.86
N GLY A 65 -1.21 -12.32 -8.05
CA GLY A 65 -1.99 -13.53 -8.27
C GLY A 65 -3.49 -13.37 -7.93
N TRP A 66 -3.97 -12.14 -7.76
CA TRP A 66 -5.39 -11.86 -7.57
C TRP A 66 -6.05 -11.73 -8.95
N ASN A 67 -6.67 -12.82 -9.41
CA ASN A 67 -7.56 -12.81 -10.57
C ASN A 67 -8.95 -12.42 -10.08
N MET A 68 -9.43 -11.25 -10.51
CA MET A 68 -10.81 -10.79 -10.32
C MET A 68 -11.68 -11.23 -11.49
#